data_AF-A0A4W5MBL7-F1
#
_entry.id   AF-A0A4W5MBL7-F1
#
_cell.length_a   1.000
_cell.length_b   1.000
_cell.length_c   1.000
_cell.angle_alpha   90.00
_cell.angle_beta   90.00
_cell.angle_gamma   90.00
#
_symmetry.space_group_name_H-M   'P 1'
#
loop_
_entity.id
_entity.type
_entity.pdbx_description
1 polymer ?
#
loop_
_entity_poly.entity_id
_entity_poly.type
_entity_poly.pdbx_seq_one_letter_code
_entity_poly.pdbx_strand_id
1 'polypeptide(L)'
;MTHLFIFETTGCGLSWFTYNIFDLIVPTNGLDLFPTRNCCTDLRCKLSLFAGMGNSNSCSNNLGIPPAKGPNGVGCSDFMMDHTEKGTFFRLYYPCVAYEDAEKPDWIPSKEYFYGLADFMNINRGLSEHIFNYLFGSFKIPAAMNAPYKQNGKCPVVVFSHGLGAFRTLYSAICSELASQGFIVAAVEHRDESAAATFFYHGKTEEPEEKEEASEAPENLVEEWMYYRSLKPGESEFPLRNKQVKQRADECIKALDILIQINSGKKMENVLGTEFDWMTLANSMDLCRIAVMGHSFGGATVIEALGKEVNFKCGIALDAWMLPLDEEIYVRVKQPIFFINSEKFQWAGNIMHMRKLVPPDSSSTQRKMVTIKGTVHQSFPDFTFLTGNWIGKILKLKGEINPQVAIDLCNKASLAFLQRHLGMDKDFNQWDRLIEGKDDNLIPGTNVAEIP
;
A
#
# COMPACT_ATOMS: atom_id res chain seq x y z
N MET A 1 3.63 -29.94 -9.88
CA MET A 1 4.63 -29.10 -10.59
C MET A 1 3.95 -27.80 -10.89
N THR A 2 4.29 -26.76 -10.14
CA THR A 2 3.55 -25.48 -10.13
C THR A 2 4.31 -24.51 -11.02
N HIS A 3 3.77 -24.22 -12.20
CA HIS A 3 4.32 -23.21 -13.10
C HIS A 3 3.79 -21.83 -12.67
N LEU A 4 4.71 -20.89 -12.45
CA LEU A 4 4.37 -19.49 -12.24
C LEU A 4 4.13 -18.85 -13.61
N PHE A 5 2.90 -18.41 -13.89
CA PHE A 5 2.58 -17.66 -15.10
C PHE A 5 2.85 -16.17 -14.84
N ILE A 6 3.94 -15.65 -15.39
CA ILE A 6 4.22 -14.21 -15.39
C ILE A 6 3.74 -13.65 -16.73
N PHE A 7 2.78 -12.72 -16.70
CA PHE A 7 2.36 -11.99 -17.89
C PHE A 7 3.48 -11.06 -18.34
N GLU A 8 3.91 -11.22 -19.59
CA GLU A 8 4.85 -10.33 -20.26
C GLU A 8 4.20 -9.85 -21.55
N THR A 9 3.84 -8.57 -21.61
CA THR A 9 3.36 -7.93 -22.84
C THR A 9 4.58 -7.46 -23.63
N THR A 10 5.11 -8.31 -24.52
CA THR A 10 5.96 -7.84 -25.60
C THR A 10 5.08 -7.53 -26.82
N GLY A 11 5.32 -6.38 -27.43
CA GLY A 11 4.48 -5.77 -28.46
C GLY A 11 4.51 -6.46 -29.82
N CYS A 12 4.30 -7.77 -29.87
CA CYS A 12 3.82 -8.55 -31.02
C CYS A 12 3.75 -10.05 -30.65
N GLY A 13 2.57 -10.52 -30.18
CA GLY A 13 2.26 -11.95 -30.04
C GLY A 13 2.58 -12.57 -28.66
N LEU A 14 1.65 -13.38 -28.15
CA LEU A 14 1.77 -14.15 -26.90
C LEU A 14 2.83 -15.26 -27.04
N SER A 15 3.91 -15.20 -26.26
CA SER A 15 4.81 -16.33 -26.05
C SER A 15 4.85 -16.76 -24.59
N TRP A 16 4.73 -18.06 -24.35
CA TRP A 16 4.72 -18.67 -23.02
C TRP A 16 6.15 -18.97 -22.55
N PHE A 17 6.52 -18.52 -21.35
CA PHE A 17 7.70 -19.04 -20.64
C PHE A 17 7.26 -19.70 -19.33
N THR A 18 7.66 -20.96 -19.14
CA THR A 18 7.44 -21.73 -17.91
C THR A 18 8.70 -21.67 -17.06
N TYR A 19 8.58 -21.16 -15.83
CA TYR A 19 9.61 -21.35 -14.79
C TYR A 19 9.07 -22.23 -13.68
N ASN A 20 9.90 -23.17 -13.22
CA ASN A 20 9.62 -24.08 -12.12
C ASN A 20 10.21 -23.47 -10.84
N ILE A 21 9.38 -23.25 -9.81
CA ILE A 21 9.80 -22.60 -8.55
C ILE A 21 10.93 -23.37 -7.83
N PHE A 22 11.04 -24.68 -8.04
CA PHE A 22 12.10 -25.50 -7.44
C PHE A 22 13.50 -25.23 -8.03
N ASP A 23 13.61 -24.79 -9.28
CA ASP A 23 14.90 -24.53 -9.92
C ASP A 23 15.54 -23.19 -9.49
N LEU A 24 14.77 -22.33 -8.81
CA LEU A 24 15.24 -21.04 -8.28
C LEU A 24 15.77 -21.13 -6.83
N ILE A 25 15.59 -22.28 -6.16
CA ILE A 25 15.89 -22.43 -4.73
C ILE A 25 17.00 -23.47 -4.47
N VAL A 26 17.35 -24.32 -5.45
CA VAL A 26 18.44 -25.29 -5.33
C VAL A 26 19.30 -25.30 -6.60
N PRO A 27 20.60 -24.94 -6.57
CA PRO A 27 21.44 -25.06 -7.75
C PRO A 27 21.74 -26.53 -8.03
N THR A 28 21.30 -27.03 -9.18
CA THR A 28 21.71 -28.33 -9.73
C THR A 28 23.10 -28.19 -10.35
N ASN A 29 24.14 -28.54 -9.59
CA ASN A 29 25.46 -28.78 -10.18
C ASN A 29 25.43 -30.13 -10.91
N GLY A 30 25.58 -30.10 -12.23
CA GLY A 30 25.90 -31.29 -13.02
C GLY A 30 27.36 -31.68 -12.84
N LEU A 31 27.62 -32.97 -12.59
CA LEU A 31 28.82 -33.71 -12.96
C LEU A 31 28.54 -35.21 -12.83
N ASP A 32 28.76 -35.95 -13.92
CA ASP A 32 28.66 -37.41 -14.04
C ASP A 32 29.77 -38.14 -13.26
N LEU A 33 29.40 -39.30 -12.66
CA LEU A 33 30.06 -40.63 -12.68
C LEU A 33 29.78 -41.46 -11.40
N PHE A 34 29.23 -42.66 -11.60
CA PHE A 34 28.86 -43.77 -10.69
C PHE A 34 30.03 -44.41 -9.88
N PRO A 35 29.86 -45.45 -8.99
CA PRO A 35 28.65 -46.03 -8.35
C PRO A 35 28.75 -46.38 -6.81
N THR A 36 27.58 -46.59 -6.19
CA THR A 36 27.23 -47.54 -5.08
C THR A 36 27.94 -47.51 -3.71
N ARG A 37 27.20 -47.21 -2.62
CA ARG A 37 26.77 -48.14 -1.51
C ARG A 37 26.31 -47.40 -0.24
N ASN A 38 25.29 -47.98 0.40
CA ASN A 38 24.66 -47.76 1.72
C ASN A 38 25.48 -47.05 2.83
N CYS A 39 24.85 -46.10 3.54
CA CYS A 39 24.57 -46.22 4.97
C CYS A 39 23.72 -45.06 5.51
N CYS A 40 22.86 -45.40 6.47
CA CYS A 40 22.09 -44.49 7.32
C CYS A 40 22.98 -43.57 8.19
N THR A 41 22.32 -42.57 8.73
CA THR A 41 22.63 -41.76 9.93
C THR A 41 23.20 -40.35 9.70
N ASP A 42 22.49 -39.43 10.36
CA ASP A 42 22.92 -38.13 10.89
C ASP A 42 22.52 -36.84 10.13
N LEU A 43 21.28 -36.41 10.39
CA LEU A 43 20.66 -35.16 9.92
C LEU A 43 20.97 -33.95 10.83
N ARG A 44 22.05 -33.98 11.61
CA ARG A 44 22.43 -32.87 12.53
C ARG A 44 23.70 -32.10 12.17
N CYS A 45 24.38 -32.41 11.05
CA CYS A 45 25.62 -31.72 10.64
C CYS A 45 25.59 -30.99 9.28
N LYS A 46 24.42 -30.69 8.69
CA LYS A 46 24.33 -29.95 7.41
C LYS A 46 23.69 -28.56 7.48
N LEU A 47 23.41 -28.03 8.68
CA LEU A 47 22.81 -26.70 8.87
C LEU A 47 23.79 -25.62 9.39
N SER A 48 25.09 -25.90 9.44
CA SER A 48 26.13 -24.98 9.95
C SER A 48 27.12 -24.47 8.90
N LEU A 49 26.82 -24.60 7.60
CA LEU A 49 27.73 -24.22 6.52
C LEU A 49 27.11 -23.22 5.52
N PHE A 50 26.47 -22.16 5.99
CA PHE A 50 26.22 -20.95 5.18
C PHE A 50 26.34 -19.65 6.01
N ALA A 51 27.17 -19.66 7.04
CA ALA A 51 27.66 -18.46 7.69
C ALA A 51 29.14 -18.27 7.30
N GLY A 52 29.40 -17.30 6.44
CA GLY A 52 30.75 -16.76 6.24
C GLY A 52 31.40 -17.09 4.90
N MET A 53 31.12 -16.28 3.87
CA MET A 53 32.12 -15.80 2.91
C MET A 53 31.71 -14.39 2.46
N GLY A 54 32.15 -13.37 3.20
CA GLY A 54 32.11 -11.98 2.75
C GLY A 54 33.47 -11.57 2.19
N ASN A 55 33.50 -10.90 1.04
CA ASN A 55 34.00 -9.51 0.92
C ASN A 55 34.03 -9.03 -0.53
N SER A 56 33.25 -7.98 -0.84
CA SER A 56 33.76 -6.75 -1.47
C SER A 56 32.65 -5.69 -1.57
N ASN A 57 32.91 -4.55 -0.94
CA ASN A 57 32.25 -3.24 -1.04
C ASN A 57 30.79 -3.07 -0.57
N SER A 58 30.66 -2.87 0.76
CA SER A 58 29.96 -1.76 1.43
C SER A 58 28.65 -1.22 0.78
N CYS A 59 27.53 -1.86 1.10
CA CYS A 59 26.24 -1.22 1.41
C CYS A 59 25.51 -2.17 2.37
N SER A 60 25.45 -1.82 3.66
CA SER A 60 24.66 -2.58 4.64
C SER A 60 23.17 -2.47 4.31
N ASN A 61 22.63 -3.41 3.53
CA ASN A 61 21.20 -3.51 3.27
C ASN A 61 20.52 -4.12 4.49
N ASN A 62 20.25 -3.33 5.52
CA ASN A 62 19.31 -3.74 6.56
C ASN A 62 17.93 -3.82 5.92
N LEU A 63 17.38 -5.03 5.79
CA LEU A 63 16.01 -5.23 5.35
C LEU A 63 15.05 -4.69 6.42
N GLY A 64 14.00 -4.02 5.98
CA GLY A 64 13.02 -3.40 6.88
C GLY A 64 12.46 -2.11 6.31
N ILE A 65 11.23 -1.81 6.71
CA ILE A 65 10.54 -0.57 6.31
C ILE A 65 11.32 0.61 6.91
N PRO A 66 11.68 1.61 6.10
CA PRO A 66 12.51 2.70 6.60
C PRO A 66 11.74 3.58 7.59
N PRO A 67 12.42 4.10 8.63
CA PRO A 67 11.80 5.06 9.52
C PRO A 67 11.46 6.35 8.77
N ALA A 68 10.39 7.00 9.20
CA ALA A 68 10.01 8.32 8.73
C ALA A 68 11.06 9.38 9.10
N LYS A 69 11.19 10.42 8.28
CA LYS A 69 12.26 11.42 8.34
C LYS A 69 11.80 12.79 8.82
N GLY A 70 10.50 12.97 9.05
CA GLY A 70 9.95 14.20 9.61
C GLY A 70 10.28 14.40 11.09
N PRO A 71 10.00 15.59 11.64
CA PRO A 71 10.39 15.97 12.99
C PRO A 71 9.53 15.35 14.11
N ASN A 72 8.43 14.66 13.79
CA ASN A 72 7.54 14.06 14.78
C ASN A 72 7.73 12.55 14.85
N GLY A 73 7.62 12.00 16.07
CA GLY A 73 7.36 10.57 16.24
C GLY A 73 6.02 10.21 15.59
N VAL A 74 5.91 8.97 15.12
CA VAL A 74 4.72 8.48 14.42
C VAL A 74 4.04 7.42 15.27
N GLY A 75 2.79 7.67 15.62
CA GLY A 75 1.90 6.69 16.20
C GLY A 75 0.99 6.06 15.14
N CYS A 76 0.43 4.90 15.46
CA CYS A 76 -0.63 4.30 14.65
C CYS A 76 -1.66 3.55 15.49
N SER A 77 -2.89 3.46 14.99
CA SER A 77 -3.99 2.69 15.59
C SER A 77 -4.95 2.22 14.51
N ASP A 78 -5.57 1.06 14.69
CA ASP A 78 -6.63 0.58 13.78
C ASP A 78 -8.01 1.03 14.29
N PHE A 79 -8.92 1.32 13.36
CA PHE A 79 -10.29 1.76 13.65
C PHE A 79 -11.29 1.05 12.78
N MET A 80 -12.33 0.45 13.36
CA MET A 80 -13.45 -0.12 12.62
C MET A 80 -14.80 0.38 13.17
N MET A 81 -15.66 0.89 12.29
CA MET A 81 -17.03 1.30 12.60
C MET A 81 -17.90 1.50 11.35
N ASP A 82 -19.13 0.98 11.27
CA ASP A 82 -19.70 -0.04 12.15
C ASP A 82 -18.97 -1.38 12.00
N HIS A 83 -19.35 -2.38 12.79
CA HIS A 83 -18.72 -3.70 12.74
C HIS A 83 -19.01 -4.45 11.43
N THR A 84 -19.94 -3.99 10.59
CA THR A 84 -20.44 -4.74 9.44
C THR A 84 -19.57 -4.58 8.20
N GLU A 85 -19.84 -5.37 7.16
CA GLU A 85 -19.24 -5.25 5.82
C GLU A 85 -19.33 -3.81 5.25
N LYS A 86 -20.41 -3.09 5.56
CA LYS A 86 -20.66 -1.72 5.07
C LYS A 86 -19.98 -0.63 5.89
N GLY A 87 -19.39 -1.02 7.02
CA GLY A 87 -18.64 -0.17 7.93
C GLY A 87 -17.33 0.32 7.34
N THR A 88 -16.68 1.19 8.09
CA THR A 88 -15.39 1.79 7.78
C THR A 88 -14.29 1.01 8.50
N PHE A 89 -13.14 0.81 7.85
CA PHE A 89 -11.94 0.28 8.48
C PHE A 89 -10.72 0.99 7.92
N PHE A 90 -9.88 1.49 8.81
CA PHE A 90 -8.63 2.10 8.42
C PHE A 90 -7.57 1.94 9.50
N ARG A 91 -6.30 2.03 9.07
CA ARG A 91 -5.18 2.30 9.96
C ARG A 91 -4.91 3.79 9.98
N LEU A 92 -4.94 4.38 11.16
CA LEU A 92 -4.55 5.78 11.35
C LEU A 92 -3.03 5.85 11.59
N TYR A 93 -2.38 6.82 10.96
CA TYR A 93 -1.02 7.26 11.27
C TYR A 93 -1.06 8.73 11.67
N TYR A 94 -0.38 9.10 12.74
CA TYR A 94 -0.47 10.44 13.31
C TYR A 94 0.82 10.85 14.07
N PRO A 95 1.07 12.16 14.26
CA PRO A 95 2.12 12.64 15.16
C PRO A 95 1.85 12.18 16.59
N CYS A 96 2.79 11.48 17.22
CA CYS A 96 2.67 11.02 18.59
C CYS A 96 3.73 11.65 19.51
N VAL A 97 3.51 11.55 20.81
CA VAL A 97 4.54 11.87 21.81
C VAL A 97 5.65 10.82 21.69
N ALA A 98 6.92 11.25 21.75
CA ALA A 98 8.05 10.34 21.66
C ALA A 98 7.96 9.28 22.77
N TYR A 99 8.05 8.02 22.40
CA TYR A 99 7.83 6.90 23.30
C TYR A 99 8.86 5.81 22.97
N GLU A 100 9.94 5.73 23.75
CA GLU A 100 11.09 4.86 23.48
C GLU A 100 10.75 3.36 23.56
N ASP A 101 9.81 2.99 24.43
CA ASP A 101 9.38 1.61 24.67
C ASP A 101 8.08 1.23 23.95
N ALA A 102 7.73 1.95 22.88
CA ALA A 102 6.45 1.71 22.19
C ALA A 102 6.50 0.37 21.48
N GLU A 103 5.45 -0.43 21.65
CA GLU A 103 5.24 -1.59 20.81
C GLU A 103 5.12 -1.14 19.35
N LYS A 104 5.82 -1.83 18.45
CA LYS A 104 5.71 -1.63 17.01
C LYS A 104 4.76 -2.69 16.46
N PRO A 105 3.73 -2.30 15.69
CA PRO A 105 2.78 -3.26 15.17
C PRO A 105 3.45 -4.14 14.11
N ASP A 106 2.95 -5.37 13.98
CA ASP A 106 3.28 -6.21 12.83
C ASP A 106 2.92 -5.52 11.53
N TRP A 107 3.77 -5.72 10.53
CA TRP A 107 3.51 -5.24 9.18
C TRP A 107 2.29 -5.94 8.58
N ILE A 108 2.19 -7.25 8.78
CA ILE A 108 1.03 -8.05 8.41
C ILE A 108 0.51 -8.69 9.72
N PRO A 109 -0.61 -8.19 10.28
CA PRO A 109 -1.00 -8.51 11.64
C PRO A 109 -1.73 -9.86 11.78
N SER A 110 -2.13 -10.51 10.68
CA SER A 110 -2.80 -11.81 10.74
C SER A 110 -2.43 -12.71 9.57
N LYS A 111 -2.50 -14.02 9.79
CA LYS A 111 -2.18 -15.06 8.79
C LYS A 111 -3.14 -15.05 7.60
N GLU A 112 -4.39 -14.62 7.78
CA GLU A 112 -5.40 -14.56 6.73
C GLU A 112 -5.04 -13.57 5.64
N TYR A 113 -4.28 -12.51 5.96
CA TYR A 113 -3.69 -11.65 4.93
C TYR A 113 -2.66 -12.40 4.07
N PHE A 114 -1.89 -13.33 4.63
CA PHE A 114 -1.00 -14.19 3.83
C PHE A 114 -1.79 -15.17 2.96
N TYR A 115 -2.92 -15.70 3.44
CA TYR A 115 -3.84 -16.49 2.61
C TYR A 115 -4.41 -15.67 1.45
N GLY A 116 -4.83 -14.43 1.72
CA GLY A 116 -5.33 -13.52 0.69
C GLY A 116 -4.26 -13.16 -0.35
N LEU A 117 -3.02 -12.92 0.07
CA LEU A 117 -1.90 -12.71 -0.84
C LEU A 117 -1.64 -13.95 -1.69
N ALA A 118 -1.72 -15.15 -1.10
CA ALA A 118 -1.59 -16.41 -1.82
C ALA A 118 -2.68 -16.58 -2.88
N ASP A 119 -3.93 -16.28 -2.56
CA ASP A 119 -5.05 -16.33 -3.51
C ASP A 119 -4.87 -15.31 -4.64
N PHE A 120 -4.48 -14.07 -4.31
CA PHE A 120 -4.21 -13.03 -5.28
C PHE A 120 -3.10 -13.42 -6.26
N MET A 121 -2.05 -14.07 -5.76
CA MET A 121 -0.94 -14.60 -6.56
C MET A 121 -1.26 -15.95 -7.23
N ASN A 122 -2.45 -16.52 -7.00
CA ASN A 122 -2.87 -17.83 -7.48
C ASN A 122 -1.91 -18.96 -7.09
N ILE A 123 -1.46 -18.97 -5.83
CA ILE A 123 -0.58 -19.97 -5.23
C ILE A 123 -1.27 -20.67 -4.05
N ASN A 124 -0.81 -21.87 -3.69
CA ASN A 124 -1.44 -22.66 -2.64
C ASN A 124 -1.31 -22.00 -1.25
N ARG A 125 -2.45 -21.75 -0.57
CA ARG A 125 -2.49 -21.11 0.77
C ARG A 125 -1.58 -21.79 1.80
N GLY A 126 -1.64 -23.11 1.92
CA GLY A 126 -0.93 -23.86 2.96
C GLY A 126 0.59 -23.73 2.86
N LEU A 127 1.15 -23.97 1.66
CA LEU A 127 2.59 -23.81 1.44
C LEU A 127 3.01 -22.34 1.52
N SER A 128 2.19 -21.43 1.00
CA SER A 128 2.55 -20.01 0.88
C SER A 128 2.50 -19.27 2.21
N GLU A 129 1.59 -19.62 3.12
CA GLU A 129 1.56 -19.01 4.46
C GLU A 129 2.85 -19.29 5.21
N HIS A 130 3.34 -20.54 5.24
CA HIS A 130 4.60 -20.86 5.91
C HIS A 130 5.77 -20.08 5.30
N ILE A 131 5.81 -19.93 3.98
CA ILE A 131 6.85 -19.16 3.28
C ILE A 131 6.73 -17.68 3.60
N PHE A 132 5.53 -17.09 3.50
CA PHE A 132 5.33 -15.67 3.76
C PHE A 132 5.54 -15.32 5.22
N ASN A 133 5.09 -16.15 6.15
CA ASN A 133 5.31 -15.96 7.57
C ASN A 133 6.81 -16.06 7.90
N TYR A 134 7.52 -17.05 7.34
CA TYR A 134 8.98 -17.14 7.49
C TYR A 134 9.72 -15.92 6.94
N LEU A 135 9.32 -15.42 5.77
CA LEU A 135 9.98 -14.30 5.11
C LEU A 135 9.61 -12.94 5.70
N PHE A 136 8.35 -12.77 6.12
CA PHE A 136 7.77 -11.46 6.39
C PHE A 136 7.09 -11.32 7.76
N GLY A 137 6.76 -12.41 8.44
CA GLY A 137 5.99 -12.39 9.68
C GLY A 137 6.70 -11.72 10.86
N SER A 138 8.01 -11.49 10.78
CA SER A 138 8.78 -10.77 11.81
C SER A 138 8.98 -9.27 11.52
N PHE A 139 8.58 -8.77 10.35
CA PHE A 139 8.73 -7.36 10.05
C PHE A 139 7.68 -6.53 10.79
N LYS A 140 8.17 -5.50 11.47
CA LYS A 140 7.36 -4.50 12.16
C LYS A 140 7.34 -3.19 11.37
N ILE A 141 6.27 -2.43 11.52
CA ILE A 141 6.20 -1.06 11.01
C ILE A 141 6.95 -0.13 11.99
N PRO A 142 7.80 0.81 11.52
CA PRO A 142 8.51 1.76 12.36
C PRO A 142 7.58 2.89 12.86
N ALA A 143 6.48 2.54 13.52
CA ALA A 143 5.52 3.42 14.17
C ALA A 143 5.15 2.85 15.55
N ALA A 144 4.73 3.73 16.45
CA ALA A 144 4.35 3.39 17.82
C ALA A 144 2.86 3.02 17.90
N MET A 145 2.55 1.76 18.20
CA MET A 145 1.18 1.28 18.33
C MET A 145 0.47 1.98 19.49
N ASN A 146 -0.72 2.54 19.24
CA ASN A 146 -1.60 3.20 20.21
C ASN A 146 -0.94 4.34 21.04
N ALA A 147 0.20 4.87 20.58
CA ALA A 147 0.89 5.93 21.32
C ALA A 147 0.02 7.19 21.45
N PRO A 148 0.12 7.94 22.55
CA PRO A 148 -0.66 9.16 22.73
C PRO A 148 -0.43 10.17 21.60
N TYR A 149 -1.53 10.73 21.07
CA TYR A 149 -1.47 11.77 20.06
C TYR A 149 -0.74 13.01 20.58
N LYS A 150 0.17 13.57 19.77
CA LYS A 150 0.88 14.82 20.09
C LYS A 150 0.04 16.00 19.63
N GLN A 151 -0.67 16.62 20.57
CA GLN A 151 -1.38 17.87 20.31
C GLN A 151 -0.40 19.01 20.01
N ASN A 152 -0.30 19.41 18.75
CA ASN A 152 0.53 20.53 18.33
C ASN A 152 -0.12 21.26 17.14
N GLY A 153 -1.18 22.01 17.42
CA GLY A 153 -1.99 22.67 16.41
C GLY A 153 -2.86 21.69 15.61
N LYS A 154 -3.55 22.22 14.60
CA LYS A 154 -4.40 21.41 13.73
C LYS A 154 -3.59 20.79 12.60
N CYS A 155 -3.76 19.50 12.37
CA CYS A 155 -3.08 18.75 11.34
C CYS A 155 -3.94 18.67 10.06
N PRO A 156 -3.36 18.88 8.86
CA PRO A 156 -4.01 18.48 7.62
C PRO A 156 -4.29 16.97 7.61
N VAL A 157 -5.30 16.56 6.84
CA VAL A 157 -5.78 15.18 6.76
C VAL A 157 -5.51 14.58 5.38
N VAL A 158 -5.03 13.34 5.34
CA VAL A 158 -4.92 12.54 4.12
C VAL A 158 -5.70 11.23 4.28
N VAL A 159 -6.62 10.96 3.37
CA VAL A 159 -7.21 9.62 3.23
C VAL A 159 -6.40 8.86 2.19
N PHE A 160 -5.86 7.69 2.58
CA PHE A 160 -5.02 6.86 1.71
C PHE A 160 -5.75 5.60 1.24
N SER A 161 -5.62 5.28 -0.04
CA SER A 161 -6.30 4.15 -0.71
C SER A 161 -5.28 3.17 -1.32
N HIS A 162 -5.38 1.88 -0.95
CA HIS A 162 -4.41 0.84 -1.35
C HIS A 162 -4.56 0.37 -2.80
N GLY A 163 -3.61 -0.43 -3.31
CA GLY A 163 -3.73 -1.09 -4.63
C GLY A 163 -4.62 -2.34 -4.62
N LEU A 164 -4.91 -2.90 -5.80
CA LEU A 164 -5.54 -4.22 -5.92
C LEU A 164 -4.64 -5.30 -5.29
N GLY A 165 -5.23 -6.22 -4.52
CA GLY A 165 -4.50 -7.27 -3.81
C GLY A 165 -3.71 -6.77 -2.59
N ALA A 166 -3.78 -5.48 -2.27
CA ALA A 166 -3.17 -4.90 -1.08
C ALA A 166 -4.20 -4.72 0.06
N PHE A 167 -3.78 -4.13 1.18
CA PHE A 167 -4.62 -3.83 2.35
C PHE A 167 -3.97 -2.71 3.17
N ARG A 168 -4.60 -2.26 4.27
CA ARG A 168 -4.30 -0.98 4.94
C ARG A 168 -2.87 -0.82 5.44
N THR A 169 -2.13 -1.91 5.66
CA THR A 169 -0.81 -1.88 6.31
C THR A 169 0.38 -1.88 5.34
N LEU A 170 0.14 -1.99 4.03
CA LEU A 170 1.20 -2.19 3.02
C LEU A 170 1.82 -0.91 2.44
N TYR A 171 1.44 0.26 2.96
CA TYR A 171 1.92 1.58 2.53
C TYR A 171 2.43 2.41 3.72
N SER A 172 2.93 1.73 4.74
CA SER A 172 3.33 2.35 6.00
C SER A 172 4.52 3.27 5.84
N ALA A 173 5.44 3.04 4.89
CA ALA A 173 6.54 3.98 4.62
C ALA A 173 6.04 5.36 4.18
N ILE A 174 5.00 5.40 3.34
CA ILE A 174 4.39 6.66 2.85
C ILE A 174 3.55 7.29 3.95
N CYS A 175 2.66 6.52 4.58
CA CYS A 175 1.76 7.03 5.61
C CYS A 175 2.52 7.55 6.83
N SER A 176 3.58 6.86 7.24
CA SER A 176 4.44 7.28 8.35
C SER A 176 5.26 8.51 8.01
N GLU A 177 5.76 8.63 6.77
CA GLU A 177 6.46 9.86 6.36
C GLU A 177 5.53 11.07 6.46
N LEU A 178 4.32 11.00 5.87
CA LEU A 178 3.33 12.07 5.99
C LEU A 178 2.99 12.38 7.46
N ALA A 179 2.76 11.35 8.29
CA ALA A 179 2.48 11.55 9.72
C ALA A 179 3.64 12.24 10.46
N SER A 180 4.89 11.84 10.19
CA SER A 180 6.07 12.48 10.80
C SER A 180 6.20 13.96 10.42
N GLN A 181 5.64 14.36 9.29
CA GLN A 181 5.61 15.73 8.77
C GLN A 181 4.43 16.56 9.31
N GLY A 182 3.57 15.97 10.16
CA GLY A 182 2.46 16.66 10.82
C GLY A 182 1.10 16.44 10.17
N PHE A 183 0.92 15.38 9.37
CA PHE A 183 -0.39 15.00 8.81
C PHE A 183 -1.07 13.94 9.68
N ILE A 184 -2.40 13.91 9.66
CA ILE A 184 -3.18 12.73 10.09
C ILE A 184 -3.54 11.94 8.85
N VAL A 185 -3.16 10.66 8.79
CA VAL A 185 -3.35 9.82 7.61
C VAL A 185 -4.23 8.62 7.96
N ALA A 186 -5.36 8.44 7.26
CA ALA A 186 -6.20 7.26 7.39
C ALA A 186 -6.04 6.36 6.16
N ALA A 187 -5.32 5.25 6.30
CA ALA A 187 -5.17 4.24 5.27
C ALA A 187 -6.36 3.27 5.31
N VAL A 188 -7.28 3.41 4.36
CA VAL A 188 -8.54 2.66 4.30
C VAL A 188 -8.30 1.24 3.84
N GLU A 189 -8.93 0.26 4.50
CA GLU A 189 -9.08 -1.11 4.01
C GLU A 189 -10.40 -1.25 3.27
N HIS A 190 -10.34 -1.59 1.98
CA HIS A 190 -11.51 -1.61 1.11
C HIS A 190 -12.25 -2.96 1.16
N ARG A 191 -13.59 -2.90 1.19
CA ARG A 191 -14.49 -4.08 1.32
C ARG A 191 -15.21 -4.38 0.02
N ASP A 192 -14.56 -4.02 -1.08
CA ASP A 192 -15.04 -4.18 -2.45
C ASP A 192 -14.52 -5.48 -3.08
N GLU A 193 -13.99 -6.41 -2.28
CA GLU A 193 -13.29 -7.63 -2.72
C GLU A 193 -12.02 -7.34 -3.55
N SER A 194 -11.47 -6.12 -3.50
CA SER A 194 -10.17 -5.78 -4.12
C SER A 194 -8.98 -6.04 -3.20
N ALA A 195 -9.17 -6.00 -1.88
CA ALA A 195 -8.13 -6.34 -0.93
C ALA A 195 -7.75 -7.83 -1.03
N ALA A 196 -6.48 -8.16 -0.78
CA ALA A 196 -6.07 -9.58 -0.71
C ALA A 196 -6.91 -10.35 0.31
N ALA A 197 -7.05 -9.74 1.49
CA ALA A 197 -8.02 -10.11 2.50
C ALA A 197 -8.44 -8.85 3.27
N THR A 198 -9.60 -8.89 3.91
CA THR A 198 -10.09 -7.96 4.92
C THR A 198 -11.05 -8.72 5.82
N PHE A 199 -11.39 -8.16 6.97
CA PHE A 199 -12.43 -8.71 7.82
C PHE A 199 -13.44 -7.65 8.27
N PHE A 200 -14.56 -8.15 8.77
CA PHE A 200 -15.62 -7.43 9.48
C PHE A 200 -16.24 -8.40 10.50
N TYR A 201 -17.24 -7.96 11.26
CA TYR A 201 -17.97 -8.81 12.17
C TYR A 201 -19.47 -8.86 11.83
N HIS A 202 -20.11 -9.97 12.19
CA HIS A 202 -21.56 -10.09 12.24
C HIS A 202 -22.01 -10.54 13.63
N GLY A 203 -23.28 -10.29 13.97
CA GLY A 203 -23.85 -10.78 15.22
C GLY A 203 -23.89 -12.31 15.25
N LYS A 204 -23.65 -12.92 16.42
CA LYS A 204 -23.97 -14.33 16.66
C LYS A 204 -25.48 -14.52 16.48
N THR A 205 -25.88 -15.30 15.48
CA THR A 205 -27.23 -15.89 15.45
C THR A 205 -27.37 -16.75 16.70
N GLU A 206 -28.46 -16.61 17.45
CA GLU A 206 -28.76 -17.42 18.63
C GLU A 206 -28.94 -18.91 18.23
N GLU A 207 -27.85 -19.63 18.02
CA GLU A 207 -27.83 -21.09 18.01
C GLU A 207 -27.03 -21.58 19.23
N PRO A 208 -27.59 -22.46 20.07
CA PRO A 208 -27.01 -22.80 21.35
C PRO A 208 -26.00 -23.94 21.22
N GLU A 209 -24.74 -23.67 20.84
CA GLU A 209 -23.69 -24.69 20.96
C GLU A 209 -22.36 -24.18 21.52
N GLU A 210 -21.66 -25.15 22.11
CA GLU A 210 -20.75 -25.06 23.24
C GLU A 210 -19.41 -24.37 22.94
N LYS A 211 -18.84 -23.82 24.02
CA LYS A 211 -17.57 -23.08 24.10
C LYS A 211 -16.40 -23.85 23.50
N GLU A 212 -15.55 -23.15 22.73
CA GLU A 212 -14.09 -23.29 22.82
C GLU A 212 -13.33 -22.05 22.30
N GLU A 213 -12.41 -21.61 23.16
CA GLU A 213 -11.23 -20.71 23.09
C GLU A 213 -11.23 -19.30 22.45
N ALA A 214 -10.40 -18.45 23.07
CA ALA A 214 -10.38 -16.99 23.04
C ALA A 214 -10.18 -16.37 21.65
N SER A 215 -11.17 -15.57 21.23
CA SER A 215 -10.96 -14.44 20.34
C SER A 215 -11.31 -13.15 21.10
N GLU A 216 -10.56 -12.08 20.88
CA GLU A 216 -10.79 -10.74 21.45
C GLU A 216 -12.01 -10.03 20.82
N ALA A 217 -12.92 -10.77 20.18
CA ALA A 217 -14.15 -10.22 19.64
C ALA A 217 -15.09 -9.83 20.81
N PRO A 218 -15.83 -8.70 20.71
CA PRO A 218 -16.92 -8.39 21.64
C PRO A 218 -17.85 -9.61 21.79
N GLU A 219 -18.29 -9.95 22.99
CA GLU A 219 -18.87 -11.27 23.37
C GLU A 219 -19.97 -11.84 22.41
N ASN A 220 -20.58 -11.00 21.57
CA ASN A 220 -21.67 -11.32 20.64
C ASN A 220 -21.33 -11.15 19.14
N LEU A 221 -20.07 -10.92 18.77
CA LEU A 221 -19.62 -10.74 17.39
C LEU A 221 -18.76 -11.92 16.92
N VAL A 222 -18.91 -12.28 15.65
CA VAL A 222 -18.08 -13.29 14.95
C VAL A 222 -17.33 -12.58 13.84
N GLU A 223 -16.00 -12.77 13.82
CA GLU A 223 -15.13 -12.24 12.77
C GLU A 223 -15.31 -13.05 11.47
N GLU A 224 -15.54 -12.36 10.36
CA GLU A 224 -15.67 -12.95 9.04
C GLU A 224 -14.64 -12.34 8.09
N TRP A 225 -13.88 -13.21 7.41
CA TRP A 225 -12.86 -12.82 6.44
C TRP A 225 -13.41 -12.81 5.01
N MET A 226 -13.25 -11.68 4.35
CA MET A 226 -13.49 -11.47 2.93
C MET A 226 -12.16 -11.50 2.18
N TYR A 227 -12.08 -12.27 1.10
CA TYR A 227 -10.88 -12.44 0.30
C TYR A 227 -11.01 -11.79 -1.09
N TYR A 228 -9.87 -11.59 -1.74
CA TYR A 228 -9.82 -11.06 -3.11
C TYR A 228 -10.70 -11.85 -4.08
N ARG A 229 -11.53 -11.14 -4.84
CA ARG A 229 -12.30 -11.72 -5.95
C ARG A 229 -11.53 -11.59 -7.27
N SER A 230 -11.03 -12.73 -7.75
CA SER A 230 -10.49 -12.83 -9.11
C SER A 230 -11.56 -12.67 -10.18
N LEU A 231 -11.17 -12.23 -11.38
CA LEU A 231 -12.05 -12.25 -12.55
C LEU A 231 -12.46 -13.69 -12.88
N LYS A 232 -13.76 -13.91 -13.12
CA LYS A 232 -14.26 -15.22 -13.55
C LYS A 232 -13.96 -15.44 -15.04
N PRO A 233 -13.78 -16.69 -15.50
CA PRO A 233 -13.62 -16.97 -16.93
C PRO A 233 -14.78 -16.38 -17.76
N GLY A 234 -14.44 -15.55 -18.75
CA GLY A 234 -15.41 -14.87 -19.61
C GLY A 234 -16.07 -13.61 -19.03
N GLU A 235 -15.73 -13.22 -17.80
CA GLU A 235 -16.20 -11.97 -17.19
C GLU A 235 -15.45 -10.76 -17.76
N SER A 236 -16.19 -9.71 -18.14
CA SER A 236 -15.57 -8.44 -18.52
C SER A 236 -15.02 -7.73 -17.29
N GLU A 237 -13.77 -7.27 -17.37
CA GLU A 237 -13.09 -6.64 -16.24
C GLU A 237 -13.69 -5.29 -15.86
N PHE A 238 -14.01 -4.46 -16.85
CA PHE A 238 -14.44 -3.08 -16.61
C PHE A 238 -15.68 -2.96 -15.70
N PRO A 239 -16.80 -3.68 -15.92
CA PRO A 239 -17.99 -3.57 -15.05
C PRO A 239 -17.70 -3.90 -13.58
N LEU A 240 -16.89 -4.92 -13.33
CA LEU A 240 -16.48 -5.29 -11.97
C LEU A 240 -15.63 -4.17 -11.35
N ARG A 241 -14.55 -3.77 -12.04
CA ARG A 241 -13.60 -2.79 -11.51
C ARG A 241 -14.23 -1.41 -11.35
N ASN A 242 -15.15 -1.04 -12.23
CA ASN A 242 -15.90 0.20 -12.12
C ASN A 242 -16.87 0.21 -10.93
N LYS A 243 -17.58 -0.90 -10.68
CA LYS A 243 -18.39 -1.04 -9.46
C LYS A 243 -17.51 -0.90 -8.21
N GLN A 244 -16.36 -1.57 -8.22
CA GLN A 244 -15.37 -1.51 -7.16
C GLN A 244 -14.84 -0.09 -6.93
N VAL A 245 -14.36 0.64 -7.96
CA VAL A 245 -13.81 2.00 -7.76
C VAL A 245 -14.84 2.97 -7.16
N LYS A 246 -16.11 2.84 -7.55
CA LYS A 246 -17.22 3.62 -7.00
C LYS A 246 -17.42 3.36 -5.52
N GLN A 247 -17.44 2.08 -5.12
CA GLN A 247 -17.52 1.67 -3.72
C GLN A 247 -16.29 2.18 -2.93
N ARG A 248 -15.08 2.04 -3.48
CA ARG A 248 -13.85 2.49 -2.81
C ARG A 248 -13.81 3.99 -2.56
N ALA A 249 -14.34 4.78 -3.49
CA ALA A 249 -14.50 6.22 -3.30
C ALA A 249 -15.50 6.52 -2.17
N ASP A 250 -16.62 5.79 -2.12
CA ASP A 250 -17.61 5.95 -1.05
C ASP A 250 -17.02 5.54 0.32
N GLU A 251 -16.16 4.52 0.38
CA GLU A 251 -15.44 4.12 1.60
C GLU A 251 -14.40 5.18 2.04
N CYS A 252 -13.70 5.82 1.10
CA CYS A 252 -12.83 6.96 1.43
C CYS A 252 -13.62 8.15 1.99
N ILE A 253 -14.81 8.43 1.45
CA ILE A 253 -15.70 9.49 1.95
C ILE A 253 -16.23 9.13 3.34
N LYS A 254 -16.66 7.89 3.57
CA LYS A 254 -17.07 7.42 4.90
C LYS A 254 -15.94 7.53 5.93
N ALA A 255 -14.70 7.17 5.56
CA ALA A 255 -13.54 7.34 6.43
C ALA A 255 -13.33 8.81 6.79
N LEU A 256 -13.47 9.72 5.82
CA LEU A 256 -13.44 11.15 6.06
C LEU A 256 -14.55 11.61 7.02
N ASP A 257 -15.79 11.14 6.84
CA ASP A 257 -16.93 11.46 7.71
C ASP A 257 -16.69 11.01 9.16
N ILE A 258 -16.06 9.85 9.34
CA ILE A 258 -15.63 9.36 10.67
C ILE A 258 -14.59 10.28 11.28
N LEU A 259 -13.57 10.70 10.52
CA LEU A 259 -12.56 11.64 11.00
C LEU A 259 -13.15 13.01 11.37
N ILE A 260 -14.13 13.50 10.61
CA ILE A 260 -14.87 14.74 10.92
C ILE A 260 -15.64 14.59 12.24
N GLN A 261 -16.30 13.45 12.47
CA GLN A 261 -17.00 13.16 13.72
C GLN A 261 -16.07 13.06 14.92
N ILE A 262 -14.92 12.39 14.78
CA ILE A 262 -13.88 12.34 15.80
C ILE A 262 -13.40 13.77 16.12
N ASN A 263 -13.13 14.56 15.07
CA ASN A 263 -12.66 15.94 15.22
C ASN A 263 -13.71 16.84 15.90
N SER A 264 -15.01 16.57 15.76
CA SER A 264 -16.07 17.30 16.47
C SER A 264 -16.21 16.88 17.94
N GLY A 265 -15.39 15.94 18.42
CA GLY A 265 -15.48 15.41 19.79
C GLY A 265 -16.61 14.40 19.98
N LYS A 266 -17.14 13.81 18.89
CA LYS A 266 -18.10 12.71 19.01
C LYS A 266 -17.36 11.47 19.50
N LYS A 267 -17.84 10.87 20.60
CA LYS A 267 -17.34 9.58 21.06
C LYS A 267 -17.68 8.52 20.01
N MET A 268 -16.66 7.81 19.53
CA MET A 268 -16.79 6.75 18.54
C MET A 268 -16.72 5.38 19.21
N GLU A 269 -17.46 4.42 18.67
CA GLU A 269 -17.43 3.04 19.10
C GLU A 269 -16.52 2.25 18.16
N ASN A 270 -15.22 2.20 18.48
CA ASN A 270 -14.27 1.39 17.74
C ASN A 270 -14.43 -0.08 18.15
N VAL A 271 -14.94 -0.91 17.25
CA VAL A 271 -15.30 -2.30 17.56
C VAL A 271 -14.07 -3.18 17.84
N LEU A 272 -12.88 -2.70 17.47
CA LEU A 272 -11.60 -3.38 17.73
C LEU A 272 -11.08 -3.20 19.16
N GLY A 273 -11.68 -2.31 19.96
CA GLY A 273 -11.27 -2.13 21.36
C GLY A 273 -9.83 -1.64 21.57
N THR A 274 -9.23 -0.96 20.59
CA THR A 274 -7.84 -0.46 20.68
C THR A 274 -7.62 0.45 21.89
N GLU A 275 -6.44 0.38 22.51
CA GLU A 275 -6.06 1.23 23.66
C GLU A 275 -5.93 2.72 23.34
N PHE A 276 -5.86 3.09 22.05
CA PHE A 276 -5.75 4.47 21.63
C PHE A 276 -6.99 5.30 22.01
N ASP A 277 -6.79 6.39 22.76
CA ASP A 277 -7.85 7.34 23.09
C ASP A 277 -8.18 8.26 21.90
N TRP A 278 -9.18 7.85 21.12
CA TRP A 278 -9.70 8.59 19.97
C TRP A 278 -10.20 10.00 20.32
N MET A 279 -10.57 10.28 21.56
CA MET A 279 -11.01 11.62 21.98
C MET A 279 -9.87 12.64 21.98
N THR A 280 -8.61 12.19 22.06
CA THR A 280 -7.44 13.09 21.98
C THR A 280 -7.31 13.79 20.63
N LEU A 281 -7.98 13.27 19.59
CA LEU A 281 -8.06 13.85 18.26
C LEU A 281 -9.17 14.89 18.11
N ALA A 282 -9.99 15.15 19.14
CA ALA A 282 -10.99 16.21 19.10
C ALA A 282 -10.32 17.57 18.83
N ASN A 283 -10.86 18.33 17.87
CA ASN A 283 -10.34 19.62 17.42
C ASN A 283 -8.86 19.60 16.95
N SER A 284 -8.32 18.43 16.61
CA SER A 284 -6.94 18.24 16.15
C SER A 284 -6.77 18.30 14.63
N MET A 285 -7.86 18.20 13.86
CA MET A 285 -7.81 18.13 12.40
C MET A 285 -8.20 19.46 11.77
N ASP A 286 -7.45 19.85 10.75
CA ASP A 286 -7.77 20.98 9.89
C ASP A 286 -8.63 20.53 8.72
N LEU A 287 -9.95 20.66 8.88
CA LEU A 287 -10.94 20.25 7.90
C LEU A 287 -10.99 21.17 6.66
N CYS A 288 -10.21 22.26 6.62
CA CYS A 288 -10.01 23.03 5.39
C CYS A 288 -8.87 22.47 4.54
N ARG A 289 -8.06 21.54 5.08
CA ARG A 289 -6.84 20.99 4.46
C ARG A 289 -6.91 19.47 4.39
N ILE A 290 -7.73 18.97 3.47
CA ILE A 290 -7.98 17.53 3.30
C ILE A 290 -7.54 17.11 1.90
N ALA A 291 -6.77 16.03 1.81
CA ALA A 291 -6.36 15.43 0.55
C ALA A 291 -6.72 13.93 0.50
N VAL A 292 -6.74 13.39 -0.72
CA VAL A 292 -6.87 11.94 -0.95
C VAL A 292 -5.67 11.46 -1.75
N MET A 293 -5.09 10.34 -1.35
CA MET A 293 -3.90 9.77 -1.97
C MET A 293 -4.09 8.26 -2.16
N GLY A 294 -3.46 7.67 -3.16
CA GLY A 294 -3.60 6.23 -3.35
C GLY A 294 -2.73 5.67 -4.45
N HIS A 295 -2.50 4.36 -4.39
CA HIS A 295 -1.61 3.66 -5.30
C HIS A 295 -2.34 2.67 -6.20
N SER A 296 -1.95 2.59 -7.48
CA SER A 296 -2.49 1.63 -8.45
C SER A 296 -4.01 1.80 -8.60
N PHE A 297 -4.78 0.80 -8.23
CA PHE A 297 -6.24 0.91 -8.14
C PHE A 297 -6.66 2.06 -7.18
N GLY A 298 -5.92 2.29 -6.09
CA GLY A 298 -6.13 3.44 -5.21
C GLY A 298 -5.88 4.79 -5.87
N GLY A 299 -5.05 4.83 -6.92
CA GLY A 299 -4.89 6.02 -7.77
C GLY A 299 -6.14 6.32 -8.60
N ALA A 300 -6.87 5.30 -9.06
CA ALA A 300 -8.20 5.51 -9.63
C ALA A 300 -9.22 5.93 -8.58
N THR A 301 -9.16 5.35 -7.36
CA THR A 301 -10.01 5.76 -6.25
C THR A 301 -9.83 7.23 -5.88
N VAL A 302 -8.61 7.76 -5.93
CA VAL A 302 -8.33 9.21 -5.78
C VAL A 302 -9.16 10.03 -6.77
N ILE A 303 -9.15 9.65 -8.05
CA ILE A 303 -9.86 10.37 -9.11
C ILE A 303 -11.37 10.31 -8.89
N GLU A 304 -11.90 9.12 -8.61
CA GLU A 304 -13.32 8.93 -8.33
C GLU A 304 -13.78 9.70 -7.08
N ALA A 305 -12.99 9.67 -6.00
CA ALA A 305 -13.28 10.41 -4.76
C ALA A 305 -13.25 11.92 -4.97
N LEU A 306 -12.27 12.46 -5.72
CA LEU A 306 -12.24 13.89 -6.06
C LEU A 306 -13.47 14.34 -6.87
N GLY A 307 -13.97 13.48 -7.77
CA GLY A 307 -15.15 13.76 -8.57
C GLY A 307 -16.47 13.70 -7.79
N LYS A 308 -16.48 13.04 -6.62
CA LYS A 308 -17.65 12.86 -5.75
C LYS A 308 -17.67 13.80 -4.55
N GLU A 309 -16.52 14.14 -3.97
CA GLU A 309 -16.42 14.84 -2.69
C GLU A 309 -15.56 16.12 -2.78
N VAL A 310 -16.17 17.25 -2.44
CA VAL A 310 -15.59 18.60 -2.56
C VAL A 310 -14.69 18.99 -1.37
N ASN A 311 -14.78 18.25 -0.26
CA ASN A 311 -13.94 18.44 0.91
C ASN A 311 -12.49 18.02 0.64
N PHE A 312 -12.26 17.02 -0.21
CA PHE A 312 -10.93 16.76 -0.74
C PHE A 312 -10.48 17.92 -1.63
N LYS A 313 -9.42 18.63 -1.23
CA LYS A 313 -8.90 19.84 -1.86
C LYS A 313 -7.86 19.57 -2.94
N CYS A 314 -7.19 18.43 -2.88
CA CYS A 314 -6.31 17.93 -3.94
C CYS A 314 -6.15 16.42 -3.82
N GLY A 315 -5.58 15.77 -4.84
CA GLY A 315 -5.23 14.37 -4.74
C GLY A 315 -3.91 13.98 -5.42
N ILE A 316 -3.34 12.87 -4.95
CA ILE A 316 -2.08 12.33 -5.45
C ILE A 316 -2.31 10.87 -5.84
N ALA A 317 -2.16 10.57 -7.12
CA ALA A 317 -2.36 9.25 -7.69
C ALA A 317 -1.00 8.63 -8.00
N LEU A 318 -0.60 7.66 -7.19
CA LEU A 318 0.65 6.93 -7.34
C LEU A 318 0.45 5.79 -8.33
N ASP A 319 1.12 5.86 -9.47
CA ASP A 319 1.14 4.83 -10.50
C ASP A 319 -0.26 4.30 -10.87
N ALA A 320 -1.18 5.26 -11.09
CA ALA A 320 -2.61 4.98 -11.14
C ALA A 320 -2.97 3.98 -12.24
N TRP A 321 -3.86 3.03 -11.90
CA TRP A 321 -4.47 2.13 -12.87
C TRP A 321 -5.82 2.69 -13.31
N MET A 322 -5.90 3.23 -14.53
CA MET A 322 -7.01 4.07 -14.98
C MET A 322 -8.21 3.30 -15.52
N LEU A 323 -8.06 2.00 -15.84
CA LEU A 323 -9.12 1.13 -16.37
C LEU A 323 -10.46 1.24 -15.62
N PRO A 324 -10.52 1.29 -14.27
CA PRO A 324 -11.79 1.24 -13.54
C PRO A 324 -12.69 2.47 -13.73
N LEU A 325 -12.19 3.56 -14.31
CA LEU A 325 -12.86 4.86 -14.33
C LEU A 325 -13.78 5.05 -15.53
N ASP A 326 -14.96 5.61 -15.28
CA ASP A 326 -15.85 6.09 -16.34
C ASP A 326 -15.29 7.36 -17.00
N GLU A 327 -15.57 7.56 -18.29
CA GLU A 327 -15.14 8.76 -19.02
C GLU A 327 -15.66 10.08 -18.42
N GLU A 328 -16.84 10.05 -17.81
CA GLU A 328 -17.44 11.24 -17.20
C GLU A 328 -16.68 11.76 -15.97
N ILE A 329 -15.87 10.92 -15.30
CA ILE A 329 -15.19 11.35 -14.07
C ILE A 329 -14.13 12.41 -14.38
N TYR A 330 -13.49 12.33 -15.55
CA TYR A 330 -12.40 13.22 -15.94
C TYR A 330 -12.84 14.69 -16.01
N VAL A 331 -14.10 14.94 -16.40
CA VAL A 331 -14.65 16.30 -16.44
C VAL A 331 -15.14 16.79 -15.07
N ARG A 332 -15.46 15.87 -14.14
CA ARG A 332 -15.97 16.20 -12.80
C ARG A 332 -14.86 16.63 -11.84
N VAL A 333 -13.66 16.05 -11.96
CA VAL A 333 -12.52 16.41 -11.10
C VAL A 333 -12.06 17.83 -11.38
N LYS A 334 -12.29 18.76 -10.43
CA LYS A 334 -11.88 20.17 -10.54
C LYS A 334 -10.64 20.51 -9.69
N GLN A 335 -10.41 19.73 -8.65
CA GLN A 335 -9.34 19.90 -7.69
C GLN A 335 -7.98 19.54 -8.30
N PRO A 336 -6.88 20.15 -7.85
CA PRO A 336 -5.54 19.77 -8.24
C PRO A 336 -5.28 18.27 -8.11
N ILE A 337 -4.60 17.68 -9.10
CA ILE A 337 -4.19 16.28 -9.09
C ILE A 337 -2.74 16.12 -9.54
N PHE A 338 -2.01 15.23 -8.86
CA PHE A 338 -0.65 14.88 -9.17
C PHE A 338 -0.50 13.39 -9.44
N PHE A 339 0.02 13.03 -10.61
CA PHE A 339 0.41 11.67 -10.94
C PHE A 339 1.91 11.46 -10.67
N ILE A 340 2.25 10.46 -9.88
CA ILE A 340 3.64 10.02 -9.67
C ILE A 340 3.74 8.59 -10.15
N ASN A 341 4.34 8.39 -11.31
CA ASN A 341 4.37 7.10 -12.01
C ASN A 341 5.69 6.35 -11.77
N SER A 342 5.63 5.03 -11.90
CA SER A 342 6.84 4.24 -12.11
C SER A 342 7.22 4.15 -13.58
N GLU A 343 8.51 3.98 -13.86
CA GLU A 343 9.02 3.94 -15.23
C GLU A 343 8.58 2.68 -15.98
N LYS A 344 8.49 1.54 -15.28
CA LYS A 344 8.30 0.22 -15.90
C LYS A 344 6.86 -0.31 -15.89
N PHE A 345 5.92 0.39 -15.25
CA PHE A 345 4.52 -0.05 -15.17
C PHE A 345 3.63 0.54 -16.26
N GLN A 346 3.89 1.79 -16.67
CA GLN A 346 2.95 2.55 -17.51
C GLN A 346 2.94 2.08 -18.98
N TRP A 347 1.75 2.15 -19.61
CA TRP A 347 1.55 1.88 -21.04
C TRP A 347 0.67 2.96 -21.68
N ALA A 348 0.70 3.06 -23.01
CA ALA A 348 0.10 4.17 -23.77
C ALA A 348 -1.40 4.36 -23.49
N GLY A 349 -2.18 3.28 -23.43
CA GLY A 349 -3.61 3.35 -23.13
C GLY A 349 -3.89 3.95 -21.76
N ASN A 350 -3.13 3.57 -20.72
CA ASN A 350 -3.29 4.11 -19.37
C ASN A 350 -2.91 5.60 -19.31
N ILE A 351 -1.79 5.96 -19.93
CA ILE A 351 -1.32 7.36 -20.01
C ILE A 351 -2.31 8.24 -20.78
N MET A 352 -2.94 7.72 -21.84
CA MET A 352 -3.97 8.45 -22.58
C MET A 352 -5.14 8.85 -21.66
N HIS A 353 -5.55 7.99 -20.74
CA HIS A 353 -6.56 8.35 -19.73
C HIS A 353 -6.04 9.38 -18.73
N MET A 354 -4.80 9.26 -18.23
CA MET A 354 -4.23 10.28 -17.33
C MET A 354 -4.17 11.66 -17.99
N ARG A 355 -3.88 11.72 -19.29
CA ARG A 355 -3.80 12.97 -20.06
C ARG A 355 -5.14 13.69 -20.21
N LYS A 356 -6.27 13.00 -20.02
CA LYS A 356 -7.59 13.66 -19.92
C LYS A 356 -7.67 14.59 -18.70
N LEU A 357 -6.85 14.33 -17.67
CA LEU A 357 -6.71 15.18 -16.48
C LEU A 357 -5.45 16.06 -16.52
N VAL A 358 -4.38 15.59 -17.17
CA VAL A 358 -3.10 16.31 -17.30
C VAL A 358 -2.71 16.44 -18.79
N PRO A 359 -3.25 17.43 -19.51
CA PRO A 359 -2.92 17.65 -20.91
C PRO A 359 -1.42 17.93 -21.11
N PRO A 360 -0.77 17.46 -22.21
CA PRO A 360 0.68 17.61 -22.43
C PRO A 360 1.19 19.05 -22.36
N ASP A 361 0.43 20.02 -22.90
CA ASP A 361 0.80 21.44 -22.92
C ASP A 361 0.27 22.22 -21.70
N SER A 362 -0.13 21.52 -20.65
CA SER A 362 -0.65 22.13 -19.44
C SER A 362 0.47 22.85 -18.69
N SER A 363 0.56 24.18 -18.85
CA SER A 363 1.30 25.05 -17.93
C SER A 363 0.66 25.16 -16.54
N SER A 364 -0.45 24.43 -16.31
CA SER A 364 -1.15 24.42 -15.03
C SER A 364 -0.26 23.95 -13.90
N THR A 365 -0.27 24.73 -12.81
CA THR A 365 0.33 24.33 -11.54
C THR A 365 -0.50 23.28 -10.81
N GLN A 366 -1.75 23.06 -11.22
CA GLN A 366 -2.72 22.18 -10.56
C GLN A 366 -2.75 20.75 -11.10
N ARG A 367 -2.23 20.53 -12.31
CA ARG A 367 -2.26 19.24 -13.01
C ARG A 367 -0.83 18.85 -13.33
N LYS A 368 -0.30 17.88 -12.59
CA LYS A 368 1.12 17.50 -12.67
C LYS A 368 1.26 16.00 -12.88
N MET A 369 2.34 15.63 -13.54
CA MET A 369 2.72 14.25 -13.78
C MET A 369 4.24 14.17 -13.79
N VAL A 370 4.79 13.18 -13.08
CA VAL A 370 6.22 12.83 -13.13
C VAL A 370 6.37 11.32 -13.13
N THR A 371 7.49 10.83 -13.66
CA THR A 371 7.88 9.43 -13.60
C THR A 371 9.22 9.29 -12.87
N ILE A 372 9.31 8.35 -11.92
CA ILE A 372 10.55 8.06 -11.20
C ILE A 372 11.37 7.03 -11.97
N LYS A 373 12.57 7.39 -12.41
CA LYS A 373 13.46 6.52 -13.19
C LYS A 373 13.87 5.28 -12.40
N GLY A 374 14.03 4.18 -13.11
CA GLY A 374 14.44 2.87 -12.60
C GLY A 374 13.40 2.20 -11.71
N THR A 375 12.23 2.78 -11.46
CA THR A 375 11.20 2.19 -10.58
C THR A 375 10.30 1.19 -11.30
N VAL A 376 9.70 0.31 -10.50
CA VAL A 376 8.66 -0.65 -10.89
C VAL A 376 7.38 -0.36 -10.10
N HIS A 377 6.26 -0.96 -10.48
CA HIS A 377 4.98 -0.79 -9.79
C HIS A 377 5.07 -1.04 -8.27
N GLN A 378 5.89 -2.03 -7.89
CA GLN A 378 6.08 -2.42 -6.49
C GLN A 378 7.06 -1.50 -5.72
N SER A 379 7.57 -0.42 -6.32
CA SER A 379 8.44 0.55 -5.63
C SER A 379 7.70 1.50 -4.67
N PHE A 380 6.37 1.54 -4.72
CA PHE A 380 5.53 2.34 -3.82
C PHE A 380 5.08 1.59 -2.54
N PRO A 381 4.62 0.33 -2.59
CA PRO A 381 4.29 -0.43 -1.40
C PRO A 381 5.54 -0.90 -0.62
N ASP A 382 5.32 -1.25 0.65
CA ASP A 382 6.39 -1.61 1.59
C ASP A 382 7.18 -2.87 1.20
N PHE A 383 6.62 -3.75 0.36
CA PHE A 383 7.30 -4.98 -0.13
C PHE A 383 8.69 -4.72 -0.70
N THR A 384 8.91 -3.54 -1.28
CA THR A 384 10.20 -3.16 -1.87
C THR A 384 11.34 -3.10 -0.84
N PHE A 385 11.05 -2.93 0.44
CA PHE A 385 12.07 -2.85 1.50
C PHE A 385 12.38 -4.19 2.16
N LEU A 386 11.53 -5.19 1.94
CA LEU A 386 11.51 -6.42 2.76
C LEU A 386 12.14 -7.62 2.06
N THR A 387 12.50 -7.48 0.78
CA THR A 387 13.17 -8.55 0.03
C THR A 387 14.62 -8.18 -0.29
N GLY A 388 15.54 -9.14 -0.19
CA GLY A 388 16.94 -8.97 -0.62
C GLY A 388 17.03 -8.52 -2.08
N ASN A 389 18.07 -7.78 -2.46
CA ASN A 389 18.19 -7.18 -3.80
C ASN A 389 18.08 -8.19 -4.96
N TRP A 390 18.51 -9.44 -4.75
CA TRP A 390 18.44 -10.49 -5.76
C TRP A 390 17.02 -11.04 -5.93
N ILE A 391 16.39 -11.46 -4.83
CA ILE A 391 15.00 -11.95 -4.80
C ILE A 391 14.03 -10.84 -5.26
N GLY A 392 14.24 -9.61 -4.79
CA GLY A 392 13.41 -8.47 -5.14
C GLY A 392 13.47 -8.12 -6.63
N LYS A 393 14.62 -8.28 -7.30
CA LYS A 393 14.72 -8.07 -8.76
C LYS A 393 14.08 -9.20 -9.55
N ILE A 394 14.27 -10.45 -9.13
CA ILE A 394 13.67 -11.63 -9.80
C ILE A 394 12.14 -11.58 -9.72
N LEU A 395 11.60 -11.20 -8.56
CA LEU A 395 10.15 -11.08 -8.35
C LEU A 395 9.57 -9.73 -8.81
N LYS A 396 10.36 -8.88 -9.49
CA LYS A 396 9.98 -7.51 -9.90
C LYS A 396 9.43 -6.64 -8.75
N LEU A 397 9.83 -6.93 -7.50
CA LEU A 397 9.53 -6.14 -6.29
C LEU A 397 10.51 -4.95 -6.11
N LYS A 398 11.65 -4.97 -6.82
CA LYS A 398 12.65 -3.91 -6.83
C LYS A 398 12.97 -3.48 -8.25
N GLY A 399 13.07 -2.16 -8.40
CA GLY A 399 13.58 -1.53 -9.61
C GLY A 399 15.11 -1.57 -9.70
N GLU A 400 15.62 -0.79 -10.64
CA GLU A 400 17.05 -0.50 -10.76
C GLU A 400 17.51 0.54 -9.74
N ILE A 401 16.62 1.48 -9.41
CA ILE A 401 16.86 2.50 -8.40
C ILE A 401 16.83 1.91 -6.98
N ASN A 402 17.59 2.50 -6.07
CA ASN A 402 17.52 2.18 -4.65
C ASN A 402 16.10 2.50 -4.11
N PRO A 403 15.42 1.56 -3.43
CA PRO A 403 14.07 1.77 -2.91
C PRO A 403 13.93 2.99 -1.99
N GLN A 404 14.96 3.29 -1.18
CA GLN A 404 14.95 4.47 -0.30
C GLN A 404 14.98 5.77 -1.11
N VAL A 405 15.74 5.81 -2.20
CA VAL A 405 15.79 6.99 -3.07
C VAL A 405 14.45 7.18 -3.79
N ALA A 406 13.85 6.10 -4.29
CA ALA A 406 12.55 6.15 -4.94
C ALA A 406 11.45 6.67 -4.00
N ILE A 407 11.36 6.11 -2.79
CA ILE A 407 10.33 6.53 -1.83
C ILE A 407 10.57 7.96 -1.33
N ASP A 408 11.83 8.38 -1.17
CA ASP A 408 12.17 9.76 -0.81
C ASP A 408 11.72 10.76 -1.88
N LEU A 409 11.93 10.45 -3.16
CA LEU A 409 11.46 11.28 -4.28
C LEU A 409 9.93 11.36 -4.29
N CYS A 410 9.26 10.21 -4.15
CA CYS A 410 7.81 10.13 -4.07
C CYS A 410 7.25 10.99 -2.91
N ASN A 411 7.79 10.82 -1.70
CA ASN A 411 7.32 11.50 -0.51
C ASN A 411 7.59 13.01 -0.57
N LYS A 412 8.80 13.43 -0.97
CA LYS A 412 9.17 14.86 -1.08
C LYS A 412 8.34 15.58 -2.15
N ALA A 413 8.14 14.96 -3.31
CA ALA A 413 7.29 15.51 -4.35
C ALA A 413 5.83 15.62 -3.89
N SER A 414 5.34 14.61 -3.15
CA SER A 414 4.00 14.61 -2.56
C SER A 414 3.83 15.72 -1.52
N LEU A 415 4.77 15.88 -0.60
CA LEU A 415 4.76 16.93 0.43
C LEU A 415 4.75 18.34 -0.17
N ALA A 416 5.57 18.57 -1.20
CA ALA A 416 5.58 19.84 -1.91
C ALA A 416 4.22 20.11 -2.58
N PHE A 417 3.61 19.10 -3.21
CA PHE A 417 2.31 19.24 -3.87
C PHE A 417 1.19 19.50 -2.87
N LEU A 418 1.18 18.76 -1.75
CA LEU A 418 0.24 18.96 -0.65
C LEU A 418 0.37 20.38 -0.08
N GLN A 419 1.59 20.85 0.19
CA GLN A 419 1.79 22.22 0.68
C GLN A 419 1.23 23.26 -0.29
N ARG A 420 1.55 23.14 -1.59
CA ARG A 420 1.11 24.07 -2.63
C ARG A 420 -0.41 24.19 -2.71
N HIS A 421 -1.14 23.07 -2.55
CA HIS A 421 -2.59 23.03 -2.78
C HIS A 421 -3.44 23.00 -1.52
N LEU A 422 -2.87 22.73 -0.36
CA LEU A 422 -3.52 22.86 0.95
C LEU A 422 -3.17 24.20 1.64
N GLY A 423 -2.32 25.04 1.04
CA GLY A 423 -1.93 26.33 1.60
C GLY A 423 -1.27 26.17 2.97
N MET A 424 -0.34 25.22 3.08
CA MET A 424 0.37 24.94 4.33
C MET A 424 1.57 25.88 4.49
N ASP A 425 1.87 26.22 5.74
CA ASP A 425 3.05 27.01 6.10
C ASP A 425 4.14 26.08 6.65
N LYS A 426 4.85 25.43 5.73
CA LYS A 426 5.98 24.52 5.95
C LYS A 426 7.06 24.82 4.90
N ASP A 427 8.21 24.20 5.03
CA ASP A 427 9.32 24.37 4.08
C ASP A 427 9.31 23.33 2.95
N PHE A 428 8.19 22.66 2.65
CA PHE A 428 8.14 21.61 1.62
C PHE A 428 8.25 22.18 0.19
N ASN A 429 8.01 23.48 -0.01
CA ASN A 429 8.30 24.19 -1.26
C ASN A 429 9.78 24.09 -1.68
N GLN A 430 10.71 23.78 -0.77
CA GLN A 430 12.11 23.47 -1.13
C GLN A 430 12.22 22.30 -2.14
N TRP A 431 11.19 21.46 -2.23
CA TRP A 431 11.08 20.35 -3.17
C TRP A 431 10.15 20.62 -4.36
N ASP A 432 9.72 21.86 -4.59
CA ASP A 432 8.86 22.24 -5.73
C ASP A 432 9.44 21.81 -7.08
N ARG A 433 10.76 21.78 -7.20
CA ARG A 433 11.47 21.28 -8.39
C ARG A 433 11.09 19.83 -8.75
N LEU A 434 10.78 19.00 -7.75
CA LEU A 434 10.43 17.59 -7.95
C LEU A 434 9.05 17.44 -8.59
N ILE A 435 8.11 18.34 -8.32
CA ILE A 435 6.78 18.37 -8.96
C ILE A 435 6.91 18.64 -10.46
N GLU A 436 7.94 19.39 -10.84
CA GLU A 436 8.26 19.70 -12.24
C GLU A 436 9.18 18.63 -12.89
N GLY A 437 9.45 17.53 -12.20
CA GLY A 437 10.34 16.46 -12.69
C GLY A 437 11.81 16.87 -12.79
N LYS A 438 12.24 17.93 -12.10
CA LYS A 438 13.62 18.43 -12.12
C LYS A 438 14.48 17.74 -11.07
N ASP A 439 14.88 16.52 -11.37
CA ASP A 439 15.86 15.71 -10.65
C ASP A 439 16.47 14.68 -11.62
N ASP A 440 17.71 14.25 -11.39
CA ASP A 440 18.35 13.26 -12.26
C ASP A 440 17.58 11.95 -12.33
N ASN A 441 16.83 11.61 -11.28
CA ASN A 441 16.01 10.40 -11.18
C ASN A 441 14.54 10.63 -11.54
N LEU A 442 14.16 11.80 -12.06
CA LEU A 442 12.79 12.10 -12.47
C LEU A 442 12.71 12.39 -13.96
N ILE A 443 11.56 12.08 -14.53
CA ILE A 443 11.15 12.46 -15.88
C ILE A 443 9.92 13.36 -15.72
N PRO A 444 9.95 14.60 -16.24
CA PRO A 444 8.75 15.42 -16.35
C PRO A 444 7.70 14.72 -17.22
N GLY A 445 6.48 14.56 -16.72
CA GLY A 445 5.45 13.79 -17.40
C GLY A 445 5.73 12.29 -17.35
N THR A 446 5.98 11.68 -18.50
CA THR A 446 6.12 10.22 -18.65
C THR A 446 7.14 9.86 -19.74
N ASN A 447 7.76 8.68 -19.62
CA ASN A 447 8.63 8.07 -20.62
C ASN A 447 7.85 7.32 -21.72
N VAL A 448 6.54 7.12 -21.56
CA VAL A 448 5.71 6.44 -22.56
C VAL A 448 5.49 7.34 -23.76
N ALA A 449 5.96 6.90 -24.93
CA ALA A 449 5.80 7.60 -26.19
C ALA A 449 4.32 7.69 -26.60
N GLU A 450 3.96 8.76 -27.29
CA GLU A 450 2.63 8.91 -27.87
C GLU A 450 2.46 7.87 -28.98
N ILE A 451 1.37 7.10 -28.92
CA ILE A 451 0.92 6.36 -30.09
C ILE A 451 0.25 7.40 -31.01
N PRO A 452 0.70 7.54 -32.27
CA PRO A 452 0.15 8.51 -33.23
C PRO A 452 -1.36 8.43 -33.41
#